data_AF-D4YPS8-F1
#
_entry.id   AF-D4YPS8-F1
#
_cell.length_a   1.000
_cell.length_b   1.000
_cell.length_c   1.000
_cell.angle_alpha   90.00
_cell.angle_beta   90.00
_cell.angle_gamma   90.00
#
_symmetry.space_group_name_H-M   'P 1'
#
loop_
_entity.id
_entity.type
_entity.pdbx_description
1 polymer ?
#
loop_
_entity_poly.entity_id
_entity_poly.type
_entity_poly.pdbx_seq_one_letter_code
_entity_poly.pdbx_strand_id
1 'polypeptide(L)'
;ISEWPRSMVYPKFLSPALLSTGVQRSMSLICTPMRTDQAARDIRKEKTEYVSDAAQRARIGQIEDASQRAEYQDVLQQEADLTAGHGVLRYTGQLSVSAPTVAELDAAVAAIEQATVQASCETRRLVGQQAQAFTAAALPLCRKV
;
A
#
# COMPACT_ATOMS: atom_id res chain seq x y z
N ILE A 1 5.81 1.31 3.73
CA ILE A 1 4.39 0.92 3.63
C ILE A 1 4.37 -0.38 2.85
N SER A 2 3.95 -1.45 3.51
CA SER A 2 3.83 -2.79 2.93
C SER A 2 2.49 -2.98 2.24
N GLU A 3 1.42 -2.44 2.82
CA GLU A 3 0.08 -2.46 2.24
C GLU A 3 -0.57 -1.08 2.30
N TRP A 4 -1.27 -0.74 1.22
CA TRP A 4 -2.11 0.46 1.11
C TRP A 4 -3.57 0.09 1.41
N PRO A 5 -4.45 1.08 1.66
CA PRO A 5 -5.85 0.79 1.95
C PRO A 5 -6.49 -0.05 0.85
N ARG A 6 -7.09 -1.18 1.26
CA ARG A 6 -7.80 -2.12 0.37
C ARG A 6 -9.27 -1.77 0.16
N SER A 7 -9.71 -0.63 0.67
CA SER A 7 -11.07 -0.13 0.51
C SER A 7 -11.03 1.32 0.08
N MET A 8 -12.12 1.81 -0.49
CA MET A 8 -12.30 3.22 -0.80
C MET A 8 -12.10 4.09 0.46
N VAL A 9 -11.11 4.96 0.42
CA VAL A 9 -10.78 5.91 1.49
C VAL A 9 -10.84 7.35 0.99
N TYR A 10 -11.10 8.27 1.91
CA TYR A 10 -11.01 9.70 1.58
C TYR A 10 -9.59 10.09 1.19
N PRO A 11 -9.39 11.04 0.26
CA PRO A 11 -8.05 11.46 -0.19
C PRO A 11 -7.09 11.92 0.93
N LYS A 12 -7.61 12.25 2.11
CA LYS A 12 -6.84 12.65 3.31
C LYS A 12 -6.44 11.48 4.22
N PHE A 13 -6.61 10.23 3.79
CA PHE A 13 -6.38 9.06 4.65
C PHE A 13 -4.98 9.00 5.26
N LEU A 14 -3.95 9.52 4.57
CA LEU A 14 -2.57 9.56 5.10
C LEU A 14 -2.31 10.68 6.11
N SER A 15 -3.26 11.59 6.33
CA SER A 15 -3.08 12.72 7.26
C SER A 15 -2.61 12.31 8.66
N PRO A 16 -3.10 11.23 9.30
CA PRO A 16 -2.60 10.80 10.61
C PRO A 16 -1.10 10.51 10.61
N ALA A 17 -0.58 9.82 9.58
CA ALA A 17 0.83 9.48 9.46
C ALA A 17 1.70 10.67 9.00
N LEU A 18 1.12 11.60 8.22
CA LEU A 18 1.82 12.74 7.63
C LEU A 18 1.75 14.03 8.45
N LEU A 19 0.81 14.17 9.37
CA LEU A 19 0.59 15.42 10.12
C LEU A 19 0.66 15.23 11.64
N SER A 20 1.01 14.04 12.14
CA SER A 20 1.25 13.80 13.57
C SER A 20 2.32 14.73 14.15
N THR A 21 2.03 15.37 15.28
CA THR A 21 2.99 16.25 15.95
C THR A 21 3.97 15.45 16.81
N GLY A 22 5.11 16.06 17.15
CA GLY A 22 6.09 15.44 18.05
C GLY A 22 6.97 14.35 17.43
N VAL A 23 6.81 14.05 16.14
CA VAL A 23 7.65 13.08 15.42
C VAL A 23 8.35 13.74 14.24
N GLN A 24 9.68 13.72 14.22
CA GLN A 24 10.46 14.13 13.06
C GLN A 24 10.50 12.98 12.05
N ARG A 25 9.94 13.22 10.86
CA ARG A 25 9.77 12.21 9.82
C ARG A 25 9.82 12.81 8.42
N SER A 26 10.22 11.97 7.48
CA SER A 26 10.17 12.24 6.04
C SER A 26 9.46 11.10 5.34
N MET A 27 8.57 11.42 4.40
CA MET A 27 7.88 10.43 3.57
C MET A 27 8.21 10.66 2.10
N SER A 28 8.52 9.56 1.41
CA SER A 28 8.64 9.52 -0.04
C SER A 28 7.61 8.55 -0.62
N LEU A 29 6.85 9.01 -1.61
CA LEU A 29 5.93 8.20 -2.40
C LEU A 29 6.47 8.09 -3.82
N ILE A 30 6.74 6.86 -4.27
CA ILE A 30 7.11 6.59 -5.66
C ILE A 30 5.88 6.04 -6.37
N CYS A 31 5.56 6.64 -7.51
CA CYS A 31 4.54 6.15 -8.42
C CYS A 31 5.24 5.52 -9.63
N THR A 32 5.34 4.19 -9.65
CA THR A 32 5.97 3.45 -10.75
C THR A 32 4.91 3.06 -11.78
N PRO A 33 4.95 3.58 -13.01
CA PRO A 33 4.01 3.16 -14.04
C PRO A 33 4.25 1.71 -14.42
N MET A 34 3.18 0.94 -14.50
CA MET A 34 3.21 -0.42 -15.01
C MET A 34 2.94 -0.42 -16.50
N ARG A 35 3.65 -1.28 -17.25
CA ARG A 35 3.33 -1.51 -18.65
C ARG A 35 1.91 -2.09 -18.75
N THR A 36 1.14 -1.61 -19.71
CA THR A 36 -0.25 -2.02 -19.94
C THR A 36 -0.39 -3.54 -20.11
N ASP A 37 0.54 -4.18 -20.82
CA ASP A 37 0.53 -5.63 -21.04
C ASP A 37 0.78 -6.44 -19.76
N GLN A 38 1.68 -5.95 -18.89
CA GLN A 38 1.94 -6.56 -17.60
C GLN A 38 0.74 -6.36 -16.65
N ALA A 39 0.21 -5.15 -16.56
CA ALA A 39 -0.96 -4.84 -15.73
C ALA A 39 -2.17 -5.68 -16.14
N ALA A 40 -2.44 -5.82 -17.44
CA ALA A 40 -3.52 -6.66 -17.94
C ALA A 40 -3.37 -8.14 -17.57
N ARG A 41 -2.13 -8.66 -17.58
CA ARG A 41 -1.86 -10.05 -17.17
C ARG A 41 -2.08 -10.25 -15.68
N ASP A 42 -1.59 -9.33 -14.85
CA ASP A 42 -1.73 -9.39 -13.40
C ASP A 42 -3.21 -9.34 -13.00
N ILE A 43 -4.00 -8.40 -13.55
CA ILE A 43 -5.44 -8.29 -13.31
C ILE A 43 -6.18 -9.56 -13.77
N ARG A 44 -5.85 -10.12 -14.94
CA ARG A 44 -6.48 -11.36 -15.42
C ARG A 44 -6.16 -12.54 -14.52
N LYS A 45 -4.93 -12.64 -14.04
CA LYS A 45 -4.50 -13.70 -13.11
C LYS A 45 -5.32 -13.60 -11.82
N GLU A 46 -5.37 -12.42 -11.22
CA GLU A 46 -6.14 -12.16 -9.99
C GLU A 46 -7.64 -12.45 -10.19
N LYS A 47 -8.24 -11.98 -11.28
CA LYS A 47 -9.63 -12.30 -11.64
C LYS A 47 -9.89 -13.80 -11.77
N THR A 48 -8.95 -14.54 -12.36
CA THR A 48 -9.06 -16.00 -12.52
C THR A 48 -8.97 -16.71 -11.18
N GLU A 49 -8.08 -16.27 -10.29
CA GLU A 49 -7.95 -16.78 -8.92
C GLU A 49 -9.26 -16.56 -8.14
N TYR A 50 -9.83 -15.35 -8.17
CA TYR A 50 -11.13 -15.08 -7.52
C TYR A 50 -12.26 -15.97 -8.05
N VAL A 51 -12.38 -16.13 -9.37
CA VAL A 51 -13.45 -16.96 -9.97
C VAL A 51 -13.27 -18.45 -9.62
N SER A 52 -12.03 -18.94 -9.65
CA SER A 52 -11.71 -20.32 -9.26
C SER A 52 -12.05 -20.59 -7.80
N ASP A 53 -11.65 -19.69 -6.91
CA ASP A 53 -11.90 -19.80 -5.48
C ASP A 53 -13.41 -19.71 -5.17
N ALA A 54 -14.12 -18.78 -5.80
CA ALA A 54 -15.57 -18.65 -5.65
C ALA A 54 -16.30 -19.93 -6.10
N ALA A 55 -15.88 -20.54 -7.21
CA ALA A 55 -16.44 -21.80 -7.69
C ALA A 55 -16.19 -22.96 -6.70
N GLN A 56 -15.00 -23.03 -6.09
CA GLN A 56 -14.70 -24.03 -5.05
C GLN A 56 -15.55 -23.82 -3.80
N ARG A 57 -15.67 -22.57 -3.32
CA ARG A 57 -16.48 -22.24 -2.14
C ARG A 57 -17.95 -22.55 -2.33
N ALA A 58 -18.50 -22.23 -3.50
CA ALA A 58 -19.87 -22.57 -3.86
C ALA A 58 -20.10 -24.09 -3.82
N ARG A 59 -19.13 -24.89 -4.26
CA ARG A 59 -19.21 -26.36 -4.22
C ARG A 59 -19.26 -26.93 -2.81
N ILE A 60 -18.59 -26.30 -1.84
CA ILE A 60 -18.61 -26.72 -0.42
C ILE A 60 -19.70 -26.03 0.40
N GLY A 61 -20.56 -25.23 -0.23
CA GLY A 61 -21.68 -24.54 0.44
C GLY A 61 -21.26 -23.37 1.32
N GLN A 62 -20.06 -22.83 1.14
CA GLN A 62 -19.58 -21.67 1.89
C GLN A 62 -20.20 -20.38 1.35
N ILE A 63 -20.73 -19.55 2.26
CA ILE A 63 -21.30 -18.24 1.92
C ILE A 63 -20.16 -17.25 1.67
N GLU A 64 -20.30 -16.46 0.61
CA GLU A 64 -19.34 -15.42 0.24
C GLU A 64 -19.38 -14.25 1.22
N ASP A 65 -18.20 -13.79 1.65
CA ASP A 65 -18.07 -12.66 2.58
C ASP A 65 -18.16 -11.31 1.84
N ALA A 66 -18.62 -10.27 2.54
CA ALA A 66 -18.72 -8.92 1.99
C ALA A 66 -17.35 -8.36 1.57
N SER A 67 -16.27 -8.74 2.28
CA SER A 67 -14.89 -8.39 1.95
C SER A 67 -14.48 -8.92 0.57
N GLN A 68 -14.74 -10.19 0.30
CA GLN A 68 -14.39 -10.88 -0.95
C GLN A 68 -15.13 -10.29 -2.15
N ARG A 69 -16.41 -9.97 -1.98
CA ARG A 69 -17.19 -9.31 -3.02
C ARG A 69 -16.65 -7.92 -3.35
N ALA A 70 -16.22 -7.16 -2.34
CA ALA A 70 -15.62 -5.84 -2.55
C ALA A 70 -14.28 -5.96 -3.30
N GLU A 71 -13.41 -6.90 -2.90
CA GLU A 71 -12.14 -7.14 -3.58
C GLU A 71 -12.34 -7.53 -5.06
N TYR A 72 -13.32 -8.41 -5.35
CA TYR A 72 -13.65 -8.76 -6.73
C TYR A 72 -14.17 -7.56 -7.55
N GLN A 73 -14.99 -6.70 -6.94
CA GLN A 73 -15.46 -5.47 -7.58
C GLN A 73 -14.31 -4.51 -7.90
N ASP A 74 -13.32 -4.40 -7.02
CA ASP A 74 -12.12 -3.58 -7.25
C ASP A 74 -11.30 -4.09 -8.44
N VAL A 75 -11.14 -5.42 -8.57
CA VAL A 75 -10.46 -6.03 -9.73
C VAL A 75 -11.20 -5.74 -11.03
N LEU A 76 -12.54 -5.83 -11.02
CA LEU A 76 -13.35 -5.48 -12.20
C LEU A 76 -13.25 -4.00 -12.56
N GLN A 77 -13.20 -3.11 -11.56
CA GLN A 77 -13.01 -1.68 -11.79
C GLN A 77 -11.63 -1.40 -12.40
N GLN A 78 -10.57 -2.02 -11.89
CA GLN A 78 -9.23 -1.88 -12.46
C GLN A 78 -9.16 -2.38 -13.91
N GLU A 79 -9.85 -3.47 -14.24
CA GLU A 79 -9.96 -3.98 -15.62
C GLU A 79 -10.68 -2.98 -16.54
N ALA A 80 -11.76 -2.36 -16.05
CA ALA A 80 -12.49 -1.33 -16.79
C ALA A 80 -11.64 -0.08 -17.01
N ASP A 81 -10.94 0.38 -15.98
CA ASP A 81 -10.06 1.56 -16.05
C ASP A 81 -8.92 1.33 -17.05
N LEU A 82 -8.29 0.15 -17.02
CA LEU A 82 -7.24 -0.21 -17.97
C LEU A 82 -7.77 -0.27 -19.41
N THR A 83 -9.00 -0.78 -19.60
CA THR A 83 -9.67 -0.83 -20.90
C THR A 83 -10.02 0.57 -21.43
N ALA A 84 -10.36 1.50 -20.54
CA ALA A 84 -10.57 2.92 -20.86
C ALA A 84 -9.27 3.68 -21.18
N GLY A 85 -8.11 3.01 -21.08
CA GLY A 85 -6.80 3.58 -21.38
C GLY A 85 -6.12 4.24 -20.20
N HIS A 86 -6.63 4.07 -18.98
CA HIS A 86 -5.94 4.54 -17.77
C HIS A 86 -4.69 3.70 -17.50
N GLY A 87 -3.62 4.37 -17.05
CA GLY A 87 -2.39 3.70 -16.64
C GLY A 87 -2.49 3.15 -15.22
N VAL A 88 -1.93 1.97 -15.00
CA VAL A 88 -1.81 1.38 -13.66
C VAL A 88 -0.50 1.83 -13.03
N LEU A 89 -0.58 2.31 -11.79
CA LEU A 89 0.57 2.77 -11.01
C LEU A 89 0.80 1.84 -9.82
N ARG A 90 2.04 1.41 -9.61
CA ARG A 90 2.49 0.78 -8.37
C ARG A 90 2.97 1.86 -7.42
N TYR A 91 2.31 1.98 -6.28
CA TYR A 91 2.68 2.93 -5.23
C TYR A 91 3.66 2.29 -4.25
N THR A 92 4.84 2.88 -4.10
CA THR A 92 5.82 2.49 -3.08
C THR A 92 5.98 3.62 -2.07
N GLY A 93 5.58 3.36 -0.82
CA GLY A 93 5.67 4.34 0.26
C GLY A 93 6.81 4.02 1.21
N GLN A 94 7.70 4.97 1.44
CA GLN A 94 8.78 4.87 2.42
C GLN A 94 8.65 6.00 3.43
N LEU A 95 8.82 5.65 4.71
CA LEU A 95 8.74 6.58 5.82
C LEU A 95 10.01 6.43 6.65
N SER A 96 10.71 7.55 6.84
CA SER A 96 11.87 7.65 7.69
C SER A 96 11.51 8.43 8.94
N VAL A 97 11.89 7.92 10.10
CA VAL A 97 11.71 8.55 11.40
C VAL A 97 13.08 8.77 12.03
N SER A 98 13.30 9.94 12.61
CA SER A 98 14.54 10.29 13.28
C SER A 98 14.24 10.90 14.64
N ALA A 99 15.09 10.63 15.63
CA ALA A 99 15.01 11.24 16.96
C ALA A 99 16.42 11.44 17.55
N PRO A 100 16.59 12.38 18.52
CA PRO A 100 17.85 12.61 19.21
C PRO A 100 18.37 11.42 20.04
N THR A 101 17.47 10.58 20.57
CA THR A 101 17.81 9.43 21.42
C THR A 101 17.13 8.16 20.93
N VAL A 102 17.67 6.99 21.30
CA VAL A 102 17.09 5.68 20.94
C VAL A 102 15.70 5.50 21.58
N ALA A 103 15.54 5.93 22.84
CA ALA A 103 14.26 5.84 23.52
C ALA A 103 13.17 6.71 22.86
N GLU A 104 13.52 7.93 22.43
CA GLU A 104 12.61 8.78 21.66
C GLU A 104 12.33 8.21 20.27
N LEU A 105 13.32 7.56 19.64
CA LEU A 105 13.13 6.91 18.35
C LEU A 105 12.12 5.76 18.44
N ASP A 106 12.23 4.90 19.45
CA ASP A 106 11.31 3.79 19.66
C ASP A 106 9.87 4.28 19.90
N ALA A 107 9.72 5.33 20.72
CA ALA A 107 8.42 5.97 20.95
C ALA A 107 7.84 6.58 19.66
N ALA A 108 8.68 7.29 18.88
CA ALA A 108 8.28 7.90 17.63
C ALA A 108 7.87 6.87 16.56
N VAL A 109 8.59 5.75 16.47
CA VAL A 109 8.25 4.64 15.57
C VAL A 109 6.91 4.01 15.95
N ALA A 110 6.68 3.74 17.25
CA ALA A 110 5.42 3.20 17.72
C ALA A 110 4.24 4.13 17.43
N ALA A 111 4.40 5.43 17.66
CA ALA A 111 3.39 6.45 17.35
C ALA A 111 3.06 6.48 15.85
N ILE A 112 4.07 6.32 15.00
CA ILE A 112 3.90 6.28 13.56
C ILE A 112 3.20 5.02 13.08
N GLU A 113 3.55 3.86 13.62
CA GLU A 113 2.87 2.60 13.29
C GLU A 113 1.38 2.69 13.62
N GLN A 114 1.04 3.22 14.80
CA GLN A 114 -0.35 3.45 15.19
C GLN A 114 -1.04 4.44 14.23
N ALA A 115 -0.38 5.53 13.86
CA ALA A 115 -0.93 6.50 12.92
C ALA A 115 -1.14 5.91 11.51
N THR A 116 -0.28 4.99 11.07
CA THR A 116 -0.46 4.30 9.78
C THR A 116 -1.60 3.29 9.82
N VAL A 117 -1.84 2.62 10.94
CA VAL A 117 -3.02 1.77 11.12
C VAL A 117 -4.31 2.59 11.03
N GLN A 118 -4.36 3.79 11.62
CA GLN A 118 -5.50 4.70 11.47
C GLN A 118 -5.71 5.15 10.01
N ALA A 119 -4.62 5.23 9.23
CA ALA A 119 -4.67 5.49 7.80
C ALA A 119 -5.07 4.26 6.96
N SER A 120 -5.40 3.12 7.58
CA SER A 120 -5.65 1.84 6.89
C SER A 120 -4.46 1.34 6.06
N CYS A 121 -3.24 1.70 6.47
CA CYS A 121 -2.00 1.26 5.85
C CYS A 121 -1.27 0.29 6.78
N GLU A 122 -0.51 -0.63 6.18
CA GLU A 122 0.44 -1.45 6.93
C GLU A 122 1.88 -0.96 6.72
N THR A 123 2.67 -1.02 7.78
CA THR A 123 4.09 -0.69 7.74
C THR A 123 4.94 -1.86 8.18
N ARG A 124 6.08 -2.03 7.50
CA ARG A 124 7.12 -2.98 7.87
C ARG A 124 8.42 -2.24 8.13
N ARG A 125 9.05 -2.51 9.26
CA ARG A 125 10.38 -1.99 9.59
C ARG A 125 11.45 -2.68 8.75
N LEU A 126 12.36 -1.90 8.17
CA LEU A 126 13.47 -2.40 7.36
C LEU A 126 14.73 -2.58 8.22
N VAL A 127 14.80 -3.71 8.93
CA VAL A 127 15.92 -4.05 9.81
C VAL A 127 17.15 -4.44 8.98
N GLY A 128 18.32 -3.92 9.34
CA GLY A 128 19.59 -4.18 8.65
C GLY A 128 19.80 -3.36 7.37
N GLN A 129 18.82 -2.57 6.96
CA GLN A 129 18.85 -1.74 5.75
C GLN A 129 18.60 -0.25 6.07
N GLN A 130 18.74 0.15 7.33
CA GLN A 130 18.33 1.48 7.80
C GLN A 130 19.05 2.61 7.08
N ALA A 131 20.35 2.50 6.82
CA ALA A 131 21.12 3.54 6.12
C ALA A 131 20.67 3.73 4.66
N GLN A 132 20.43 2.63 3.95
CA GLN A 132 19.95 2.67 2.57
C GLN A 132 18.50 3.17 2.50
N ALA A 133 17.64 2.67 3.39
CA ALA A 133 16.25 3.06 3.48
C ALA A 133 16.08 4.54 3.88
N PHE A 134 16.92 5.04 4.79
CA PHE A 134 16.95 6.45 5.18
C PHE A 134 17.28 7.33 3.99
N THR A 135 18.38 7.04 3.27
CA THR A 135 18.76 7.81 2.08
C THR A 135 17.65 7.83 1.04
N ALA A 136 17.03 6.67 0.77
CA ALA A 136 15.89 6.61 -0.13
C ALA A 136 14.76 7.50 0.40
N ALA A 137 14.24 7.25 1.59
CA ALA A 137 13.06 7.92 2.15
C ALA A 137 13.23 9.42 2.43
N ALA A 138 14.44 9.86 2.80
CA ALA A 138 14.76 11.24 3.14
C ALA A 138 15.08 12.12 1.93
N LEU A 139 15.56 11.53 0.82
CA LEU A 139 15.93 12.26 -0.39
C LEU A 139 15.20 11.65 -1.59
N PRO A 140 14.11 12.27 -2.07
CA PRO A 140 13.36 11.77 -3.23
C PRO A 140 14.08 12.09 -4.57
N LEU A 141 15.41 12.03 -4.60
CA LEU A 141 16.23 12.34 -5.77
C LEU A 141 16.85 11.08 -6.36
N CYS A 142 17.01 11.06 -7.68
CA CYS A 142 17.80 10.05 -8.42
C CYS A 142 17.34 8.58 -8.24
N ARG A 143 16.04 8.35 -8.05
CA ARG A 143 15.51 6.98 -8.00
C ARG A 143 15.36 6.43 -9.43
N LYS A 144 15.98 5.27 -9.71
CA LYS A 144 15.62 4.47 -10.88
C LYS A 144 14.26 3.84 -10.60
N VAL A 145 13.27 4.21 -11.40
CA VAL A 145 11.89 3.70 -11.38
C VAL A 145 11.71 2.71 -12.50
#